data_AF-A0A4Q3IK25-F1
#
_entry.id   AF-A0A4Q3IK25-F1
#
_cell.length_a   1.000
_cell.length_b   1.000
_cell.length_c   1.000
_cell.angle_alpha   90.00
_cell.angle_beta   90.00
_cell.angle_gamma   90.00
#
_symmetry.space_group_name_H-M   'P 1'
#
loop_
_entity.id
_entity.type
_entity.pdbx_description
1 polymer ?
#
loop_
_entity_poly.entity_id
_entity_poly.type
_entity_poly.pdbx_seq_one_letter_code
_entity_poly.pdbx_strand_id
1 'polypeptide(L)' 'DQPVELGGARVAPGDFIFGDVDGVVIVPRAIAPEAIRLALAKIEAEDSTREELLAGKSLRSVFERHGVL' A
#
# COMPACT_ATOMS: atom_id res chain seq x y z
N ASP A 1 -8.62 2.65 27.21
CA ASP A 1 -7.66 2.56 26.10
C ASP A 1 -6.71 1.39 26.30
N GLN A 2 -7.05 0.23 25.73
CA GLN A 2 -6.24 -0.99 25.80
C GLN A 2 -6.14 -1.60 24.39
N PRO A 3 -5.05 -2.29 24.05
CA PRO A 3 -4.95 -2.99 22.77
C PRO A 3 -6.02 -4.07 22.61
N VAL A 4 -6.45 -4.30 21.38
CA VAL A 4 -7.45 -5.30 21.01
C VAL A 4 -6.98 -6.13 19.82
N GLU A 5 -7.53 -7.33 19.67
CA GLU A 5 -7.38 -8.15 18.47
C GLU A 5 -8.68 -8.14 17.66
N LEU A 6 -8.57 -7.78 16.38
CA LEU A 6 -9.67 -7.66 15.43
C LEU A 6 -9.24 -8.25 14.09
N GLY A 7 -9.97 -9.25 13.60
CA GLY A 7 -9.68 -9.85 12.28
C GLY A 7 -8.28 -10.47 12.15
N GLY A 8 -7.68 -10.93 13.26
CA GLY A 8 -6.31 -11.46 13.29
C GLY A 8 -5.21 -10.40 13.36
N ALA A 9 -5.56 -9.12 13.45
CA ALA A 9 -4.62 -8.01 13.62
C ALA A 9 -4.75 -7.39 15.02
N ARG A 10 -3.61 -7.01 15.60
CA ARG A 10 -3.56 -6.30 16.89
C ARG A 10 -3.59 -4.80 16.66
N VAL A 11 -4.50 -4.11 17.36
CA VAL A 11 -4.67 -2.65 17.29
C VAL A 11 -4.39 -2.05 18.66
N ALA A 12 -3.51 -1.07 18.73
CA ALA A 12 -3.26 -0.29 19.94
C ALA A 12 -3.81 1.14 19.81
N PRO A 13 -4.17 1.79 20.94
CA PRO A 13 -4.53 3.20 20.92
C PRO A 13 -3.45 4.06 20.23
N GLY A 14 -3.87 4.82 19.22
CA GLY A 14 -2.99 5.71 18.44
C GLY A 14 -2.43 5.10 17.15
N ASP A 15 -2.68 3.82 16.86
CA ASP A 15 -2.44 3.26 15.53
C ASP A 15 -3.38 3.89 14.49
N PHE A 16 -2.92 3.96 13.25
CA PHE A 16 -3.73 4.44 12.14
C PHE A 16 -4.58 3.30 11.58
N ILE A 17 -5.84 3.60 11.28
CA ILE A 17 -6.74 2.67 10.61
C ILE A 17 -7.06 3.28 9.25
N PHE A 18 -6.72 2.56 8.19
CA PHE A 18 -7.05 2.93 6.81
C PHE A 18 -8.03 1.90 6.25
N GLY A 19 -9.06 2.35 5.54
CA GLY A 19 -10.01 1.43 4.93
C GLY A 19 -10.60 1.99 3.63
N ASP A 20 -10.86 1.09 2.71
CA ASP A 20 -11.44 1.34 1.39
C ASP A 20 -12.40 0.19 1.00
N VAL A 21 -12.66 0.02 -0.30
CA VAL A 21 -13.55 -1.01 -0.81
C VAL A 21 -12.97 -2.44 -0.75
N ASP A 22 -11.64 -2.57 -0.62
CA ASP A 22 -10.96 -3.86 -0.54
C ASP A 22 -10.88 -4.36 0.91
N GLY A 23 -10.83 -3.44 1.88
CA GLY A 23 -10.92 -3.79 3.29
C GLY A 23 -10.35 -2.73 4.22
N VAL A 24 -9.75 -3.20 5.33
CA VAL A 24 -9.18 -2.35 6.37
C VAL A 24 -7.77 -2.82 6.72
N VAL A 25 -6.84 -1.88 6.83
CA VAL A 25 -5.46 -2.10 7.24
C VAL A 25 -5.17 -1.28 8.50
N ILE A 26 -4.49 -1.90 9.46
CA ILE A 26 -3.98 -1.24 10.66
C ILE A 26 -2.50 -0.93 10.44
N VAL A 27 -2.15 0.34 10.57
CA VAL A 27 -0.78 0.83 10.46
C VAL A 27 -0.28 1.25 11.84
N PRO A 28 0.67 0.50 12.45
CA PRO A 28 1.18 0.82 13.76
C PRO A 28 1.77 2.22 13.82
N ARG A 29 1.47 2.97 14.89
CA ARG A 29 1.90 4.36 15.06
C ARG A 29 3.40 4.55 14.87
N ALA A 30 4.21 3.60 15.34
CA ALA A 30 5.66 3.64 15.29
C ALA A 30 6.23 3.66 13.87
N ILE A 31 5.52 3.09 12.90
CA ILE A 31 5.97 3.01 11.50
C ILE A 31 5.11 3.83 10.55
N ALA A 32 4.04 4.46 11.04
CA ALA A 32 3.10 5.19 10.20
C ALA A 32 3.75 6.24 9.28
N PRO A 33 4.72 7.08 9.73
CA PRO A 33 5.37 8.03 8.83
C PRO A 33 6.08 7.35 7.66
N GLU A 34 6.76 6.24 7.92
CA GLU A 34 7.51 5.50 6.90
C GLU A 34 6.58 4.73 5.96
N ALA A 35 5.53 4.09 6.50
CA ALA A 35 4.53 3.40 5.72
C ALA A 35 3.82 4.36 4.74
N ILE A 36 3.46 5.57 5.20
CA ILE A 36 2.85 6.60 4.36
C ILE A 36 3.83 7.05 3.27
N ARG A 37 5.08 7.34 3.64
CA ARG A 37 6.11 7.75 2.68
C ARG A 37 6.32 6.70 1.58
N LEU A 38 6.42 5.42 1.96
CA LEU A 38 6.59 4.31 1.02
C LEU A 38 5.34 4.10 0.15
N ALA A 39 4.14 4.24 0.72
CA ALA A 39 2.90 4.12 -0.04
C ALA A 39 2.80 5.20 -1.14
N LEU A 40 3.14 6.45 -0.81
CA LEU A 40 3.16 7.54 -1.79
C LEU A 40 4.21 7.31 -2.89
N ALA A 41 5.43 6.89 -2.52
CA ALA A 41 6.47 6.56 -3.49
C ALA A 41 6.06 5.41 -4.43
N LYS A 42 5.28 4.44 -3.92
CA LYS A 42 4.75 3.34 -4.73
C LYS A 42 3.71 3.82 -5.75
N ILE A 43 2.82 4.74 -5.37
CA ILE A 43 1.86 5.35 -6.30
C ILE A 43 2.60 6.04 -7.45
N GLU A 44 3.60 6.87 -7.14
CA GLU A 44 4.40 7.57 -8.15
C GLU A 44 5.12 6.59 -9.11
N ALA A 45 5.62 5.47 -8.59
CA ALA A 45 6.28 4.44 -9.42
C ALA A 45 5.29 3.66 -10.31
N GLU A 46 4.05 3.46 -9.85
CA GLU A 46 3.02 2.73 -10.58
C GLU A 46 2.39 3.52 -11.72
N ASP A 47 2.47 4.86 -11.70
CA ASP A 47 1.91 5.70 -12.76
C ASP A 47 2.51 5.36 -14.14
N SER A 48 3.83 5.19 -14.22
CA SER A 48 4.49 4.81 -15.49
C SER A 48 4.11 3.39 -15.94
N THR A 49 3.99 2.46 -15.00
CA THR A 49 3.56 1.08 -15.27
C THR A 49 2.13 1.07 -15.81
N ARG A 50 1.22 1.85 -15.19
CA ARG A 50 -0.17 1.99 -15.61
C ARG A 50 -0.28 2.52 -17.04
N GLU A 51 0.45 3.58 -17.37
CA GLU A 51 0.45 4.16 -18.73
C GLU A 51 0.91 3.13 -19.79
N GLU A 52 1.97 2.39 -19.49
CA GLU A 52 2.51 1.37 -20.40
C GLU A 52 1.55 0.20 -20.62
N LEU A 53 0.86 -0.25 -19.57
CA LEU A 53 -0.14 -1.31 -19.66
C LEU A 53 -1.38 -0.85 -20.45
N LEU A 54 -1.85 0.38 -20.22
CA LEU A 54 -2.96 0.97 -20.98
C LEU A 54 -2.61 1.14 -22.47
N ALA A 55 -1.34 1.38 -22.79
CA ALA A 55 -0.83 1.39 -24.16
C ALA A 55 -0.71 0.00 -24.81
N GLY A 56 -1.10 -1.07 -24.11
CA GLY A 56 -1.15 -2.43 -24.63
C GLY A 56 0.16 -3.22 -24.54
N LYS A 57 1.15 -2.74 -23.77
CA LYS A 57 2.37 -3.52 -23.53
C LYS A 57 2.07 -4.69 -22.60
N SER A 58 2.86 -5.77 -22.73
CA SER A 58 2.68 -6.96 -21.91
C SER A 58 3.08 -6.72 -20.45
N LEU A 59 2.33 -7.31 -19.50
CA LEU A 59 2.65 -7.27 -18.07
C LEU A 59 4.10 -7.66 -17.79
N ARG A 60 4.59 -8.72 -18.45
CA ARG A 60 5.96 -9.20 -18.29
C ARG A 60 6.99 -8.13 -18.63
N SER A 61 6.88 -7.51 -19.80
CA SER A 61 7.85 -6.51 -20.26
C SER A 61 7.84 -5.24 -19.42
N VAL A 62 6.68 -4.85 -18.89
CA VAL A 62 6.55 -3.67 -18.04
C VAL A 62 7.17 -3.94 -16.67
N PHE A 63 6.91 -5.11 -16.08
CA PHE A 63 7.52 -5.51 -14.82
C PHE A 63 9.04 -5.70 -14.92
N GLU A 64 9.54 -6.32 -16.00
CA GLU A 64 11.00 -6.45 -16.22
C GLU A 64 11.71 -5.09 -16.32
N ARG A 65 11.01 -4.04 -16.75
CA ARG A 65 11.56 -2.67 -16.85
C ARG A 65 11.50 -1.91 -15.52
N HIS A 66 10.35 -1.93 -14.85
CA HIS A 66 10.08 -1.04 -13.73
C HIS A 66 10.18 -1.71 -12.36
N GLY A 67 10.06 -3.04 -12.30
CA GLY A 67 10.09 -3.80 -11.05
C GLY A 67 8.89 -3.55 -10.12
N VAL A 68 7.87 -2.85 -10.60
CA VAL A 68 6.65 -2.48 -9.89
C VAL A 68 5.43 -2.75 -10.78
N LEU A 69 4.28 -3.06 -10.16
CA LEU A 69 2.99 -3.30 -10.79
C LEU A 69 1.88 -2.63 -10.00
#